data_AF-A0A3D4YQ07-F1
#
_entry.id   AF-A0A3D4YQ07-F1
#
_cell.length_a   1.000
_cell.length_b   1.000
_cell.length_c   1.000
_cell.angle_alpha   90.00
_cell.angle_beta   90.00
_cell.angle_gamma   90.00
#
_symmetry.space_group_name_H-M   'P 1'
#
loop_
_entity.id
_entity.type
_entity.pdbx_description
1 polymer ?
#
loop_
_entity_poly.entity_id
_entity_poly.type
_entity_poly.pdbx_seq_one_letter_code
_entity_poly.pdbx_strand_id
1 'polypeptide(L)'
;MSDVKPRPGDPVITPALIAEHGLTKLEYERLIGMLGRAPTFTELGIVSALWSEHCSYKHSRPILKTLPTTAPYVLQGPGENA
;
A
#
# COMPACT_ATOMS: atom_id res chain seq x y z
N MET A 1 -13.01 -17.01 7.45
CA MET A 1 -12.79 -15.74 6.74
C MET A 1 -13.99 -14.84 7.03
N SER A 2 -13.77 -13.61 7.45
CA SER A 2 -14.84 -12.68 7.83
C SER A 2 -15.71 -12.30 6.63
N ASP A 3 -17.03 -12.30 6.83
CA ASP A 3 -18.04 -11.81 5.87
C ASP A 3 -17.97 -10.28 5.82
N VAL A 4 -17.00 -9.73 5.09
CA VAL A 4 -16.83 -8.28 4.92
C VAL A 4 -17.69 -7.81 3.76
N LYS A 5 -18.66 -6.95 4.06
CA LYS A 5 -19.60 -6.41 3.07
C LYS A 5 -19.27 -4.95 2.72
N PRO A 6 -19.47 -4.54 1.45
CA PRO A 6 -19.44 -3.14 1.07
C PRO A 6 -20.45 -2.31 1.87
N ARG A 7 -20.15 -1.02 2.06
CA ARG A 7 -21.08 -0.10 2.73
C ARG A 7 -22.19 0.34 1.76
N PRO A 8 -23.39 0.67 2.26
CA PRO A 8 -24.42 1.27 1.42
C PRO A 8 -23.91 2.54 0.72
N GLY A 9 -24.02 2.58 -0.61
CA GLY A 9 -23.54 3.70 -1.43
C GLY A 9 -22.10 3.55 -1.96
N ASP A 10 -21.37 2.49 -1.60
CA ASP A 10 -20.06 2.23 -2.19
C ASP A 10 -20.19 1.98 -3.72
N PRO A 11 -19.31 2.57 -4.54
CA PRO A 11 -19.30 2.31 -5.96
C PRO A 11 -18.87 0.87 -6.26
N VAL A 12 -19.29 0.37 -7.43
CA VAL A 12 -18.78 -0.91 -7.94
C VAL A 12 -17.31 -0.73 -8.33
N ILE A 13 -16.45 -1.61 -7.84
CA ILE A 13 -15.02 -1.57 -8.17
C ILE A 13 -14.84 -2.03 -9.61
N THR A 14 -14.45 -1.10 -10.48
CA THR A 14 -14.16 -1.34 -11.90
C THR A 14 -12.67 -1.15 -12.21
N PRO A 15 -12.16 -1.68 -13.33
CA PRO A 15 -10.78 -1.41 -13.76
C PRO A 15 -10.43 0.08 -13.86
N ALA A 16 -11.39 0.91 -14.28
CA ALA A 16 -11.21 2.37 -14.33
C ALA A 16 -11.04 2.96 -12.93
N LEU A 17 -11.90 2.57 -11.98
CA LEU A 17 -11.79 3.03 -10.58
C LEU A 17 -10.48 2.60 -9.93
N ILE A 18 -10.02 1.38 -10.21
CA ILE A 18 -8.73 0.86 -9.73
C ILE A 18 -7.57 1.73 -10.26
N ALA A 19 -7.62 2.10 -11.54
CA ALA A 19 -6.63 2.98 -12.16
C ALA A 19 -6.68 4.41 -11.59
N GLU A 20 -7.87 4.95 -11.31
CA GLU A 20 -8.04 6.23 -10.61
C GLU A 20 -7.45 6.21 -9.19
N HIS A 21 -7.46 5.04 -8.54
CA HIS A 21 -6.79 4.80 -7.26
C HIS A 21 -5.27 4.59 -7.40
N GLY A 22 -4.69 4.76 -8.58
CA GLY A 22 -3.24 4.68 -8.81
C GLY A 22 -2.67 3.27 -8.64
N LEU A 23 -3.51 2.25 -8.61
CA LEU A 23 -3.07 0.85 -8.54
C LEU A 23 -2.89 0.28 -9.94
N THR A 24 -1.75 -0.35 -10.16
CA THR A 24 -1.53 -1.19 -11.33
C THR A 24 -2.36 -2.47 -11.22
N LYS A 25 -2.57 -3.14 -12.36
CA LYS A 25 -3.22 -4.46 -12.39
C LYS A 25 -2.54 -5.47 -11.46
N LEU A 26 -1.20 -5.48 -11.42
CA LEU A 26 -0.43 -6.39 -10.56
C LEU A 26 -0.58 -6.07 -9.07
N GLU A 27 -0.60 -4.79 -8.70
CA GLU A 27 -0.86 -4.39 -7.31
C GLU A 27 -2.29 -4.79 -6.89
N TYR A 28 -3.28 -4.62 -7.76
CA TYR A 28 -4.65 -5.04 -7.47
C TYR A 28 -4.78 -6.57 -7.34
N GLU A 29 -4.14 -7.35 -8.22
CA GLU A 29 -4.09 -8.81 -8.12
C GLU A 29 -3.41 -9.27 -6.82
N ARG A 30 -2.32 -8.60 -6.44
CA ARG A 30 -1.64 -8.85 -5.16
C ARG A 30 -2.55 -8.56 -3.98
N LEU A 31 -3.31 -7.47 -4.01
CA LEU A 31 -4.29 -7.14 -2.98
C LEU A 31 -5.35 -8.24 -2.83
N ILE A 32 -5.92 -8.71 -3.95
CA ILE A 32 -6.88 -9.82 -3.93
C ILE A 32 -6.24 -11.08 -3.33
N GLY A 33 -5.00 -11.40 -3.73
CA GLY A 33 -4.27 -12.55 -3.19
C GLY A 33 -4.03 -12.45 -1.68
N MET A 34 -3.74 -11.26 -1.16
CA MET A 34 -3.55 -11.02 0.27
C MET A 34 -4.86 -11.12 1.07
N LEU A 35 -5.99 -10.69 0.48
CA LEU A 35 -7.30 -10.73 1.14
C LEU A 35 -8.03 -12.07 0.97
N GLY A 36 -7.70 -12.84 -0.06
CA GLY A 36 -8.45 -14.03 -0.48
C GLY A 36 -9.85 -13.74 -1.03
N ARG A 37 -10.14 -12.47 -1.34
CA ARG A 37 -11.42 -11.97 -1.89
C ARG A 37 -11.22 -10.61 -2.56
N ALA A 38 -12.26 -10.10 -3.21
CA ALA A 38 -12.28 -8.72 -3.66
C ALA A 38 -12.28 -7.74 -2.45
N PRO A 39 -11.56 -6.60 -2.54
CA PRO A 39 -11.62 -5.56 -1.52
C PRO A 39 -12.97 -4.85 -1.55
N THR A 40 -13.35 -4.23 -0.43
CA THR A 40 -14.39 -3.19 -0.39
C THR A 40 -13.84 -1.86 -0.90
N PHE A 41 -14.70 -0.88 -1.18
CA PHE A 41 -14.26 0.44 -1.63
C PHE A 41 -13.37 1.13 -0.58
N THR A 42 -13.70 0.99 0.71
CA THR A 42 -12.86 1.50 1.79
C THR A 42 -11.48 0.84 1.83
N GLU A 43 -11.41 -0.49 1.68
CA GLU A 43 -10.12 -1.21 1.64
C GLU A 43 -9.29 -0.82 0.41
N LEU A 44 -9.93 -0.64 -0.74
CA LEU A 44 -9.27 -0.14 -1.95
C LEU A 44 -8.64 1.24 -1.71
N GLY A 45 -9.37 2.16 -1.07
CA GLY A 45 -8.89 3.49 -0.71
C GLY A 45 -7.76 3.50 0.31
N ILE A 46 -7.78 2.58 1.30
CA ILE A 46 -6.69 2.44 2.26
C ILE A 46 -5.42 1.96 1.56
N VAL A 47 -5.54 0.93 0.71
CA VAL A 47 -4.40 0.34 0.02
C VAL A 47 -3.81 1.30 -1.00
N SER A 48 -4.64 2.06 -1.74
CA SER A 48 -4.14 3.06 -2.68
C SER A 48 -3.28 4.11 -1.99
N ALA A 49 -3.70 4.61 -0.83
CA ALA A 49 -2.93 5.57 -0.05
C ALA A 49 -1.61 4.97 0.45
N LEU A 50 -1.67 3.80 1.09
CA LEU A 50 -0.50 3.15 1.69
C LEU A 50 0.53 2.65 0.66
N TRP A 51 0.10 2.28 -0.54
CA TRP A 51 0.99 1.78 -1.61
C TRP A 51 1.39 2.87 -2.63
N SER A 52 0.98 4.11 -2.39
CA SER A 52 1.50 5.28 -3.11
C SER A 52 3.02 5.40 -2.91
N GLU A 53 3.74 6.03 -3.85
CA GLU A 53 5.18 6.26 -3.69
C GLU A 53 5.48 7.08 -2.42
N HIS A 54 4.62 8.06 -2.10
CA HIS A 54 4.78 8.92 -0.94
C HIS A 54 4.84 8.15 0.38
N CYS A 55 3.97 7.15 0.56
CA CYS A 55 3.93 6.36 1.80
C CYS A 55 4.86 5.14 1.76
N SER A 56 4.96 4.47 0.61
CA SER A 56 5.66 3.19 0.52
C SER A 56 7.15 3.30 0.19
N TYR A 57 7.59 4.45 -0.34
CA TYR A 57 8.94 4.65 -0.87
C TYR A 57 9.32 3.56 -1.88
N LYS A 58 8.38 3.01 -2.66
CA LYS A 58 8.58 1.78 -3.44
C LYS A 58 9.74 1.89 -4.44
N HIS A 59 9.99 3.07 -5.00
CA HIS A 59 11.10 3.32 -5.91
C HIS A 59 12.39 3.72 -5.20
N SER A 60 12.27 4.54 -4.16
CA SER A 60 13.43 5.10 -3.44
C SER A 60 14.04 4.12 -2.44
N ARG A 61 13.25 3.25 -1.81
CA ARG A 61 13.66 2.32 -0.75
C ARG A 61 14.84 1.41 -1.13
N PRO A 62 14.94 0.80 -2.34
CA PRO A 62 16.10 0.00 -2.72
C PRO A 62 17.41 0.81 -2.75
N ILE A 63 17.34 2.09 -3.16
CA ILE A 63 18.49 2.99 -3.22
C ILE A 63 18.87 3.43 -1.82
N LEU A 64 17.89 3.85 -0.99
CA LEU A 64 18.15 4.32 0.37
C LEU A 64 18.83 3.26 1.25
N LYS A 65 18.60 1.98 0.96
CA LYS A 65 19.26 0.86 1.65
C LYS A 65 20.78 0.76 1.42
N THR A 66 21.33 1.45 0.42
CA THR A 66 22.78 1.42 0.14
C THR A 66 23.57 2.41 0.98
N LEU A 67 22.90 3.35 1.66
CA LEU A 67 23.55 4.36 2.49
C LEU A 67 24.08 3.75 3.80
N PRO A 68 25.21 4.23 4.33
CA PRO A 68 25.70 3.80 5.63
C PRO A 68 24.74 4.27 6.74
N THR A 69 24.31 3.34 7.60
CA THR A 69 23.31 3.59 8.66
C THR A 69 23.84 3.38 10.07
N THR A 70 25.10 3.01 10.22
CA THR A 70 25.72 2.64 11.50
C THR A 70 26.97 3.45 11.77
N ALA A 71 27.11 4.00 12.98
CA ALA A 71 28.35 4.58 13.50
C ALA A 71 28.33 4.57 15.04
N PRO A 72 29.48 4.70 15.74
CA PRO A 72 29.53 4.63 17.21
C PRO A 72 28.66 5.66 17.95
N TYR A 73 28.29 6.75 17.28
CA TYR A 73 27.48 7.85 17.80
C TYR A 73 26.02 7.83 17.30
N VAL A 74 25.61 6.80 16.56
CA VAL A 74 24.21 6.63 16.14
C VAL A 74 23.45 5.93 17.27
N LEU A 75 22.47 6.61 17.86
CA LEU A 75 21.60 6.06 18.89
C LEU A 75 20.42 5.28 18.30
N GLN A 76 19.85 5.79 17.20
CA GLN A 76 18.75 5.16 16.47
C GLN A 76 18.95 5.33 14.97
N GLY A 77 18.84 4.22 14.22
CA GLY A 77 18.95 4.22 12.75
C GLY A 77 17.59 4.39 12.06
N PRO A 78 17.54 4.30 10.72
CA PRO A 78 16.29 4.41 9.96
C PRO A 78 15.27 3.34 10.37
N GLY A 79 14.01 3.74 10.57
CA GLY A 79 12.90 2.83 10.92
C GLY A 79 11.87 3.47 11.83
N GLU A 80 12.30 4.41 12.66
CA GLU A 80 11.44 5.19 13.57
C GLU A 80 11.12 6.57 12.99
N ASN A 81 10.17 7.28 13.61
CA ASN A 81 9.82 8.65 13.21
C ASN A 81 10.97 9.65 13.44
N ALA A 82 11.77 9.44 14.48
CA ALA A 82 13.00 10.16 14.82
C ALA A 82 13.80 9.36 15.85
#